data_AF-A0A2N3BJ54-F1
#
_entry.id   AF-A0A2N3BJ54-F1
#
_cell.length_a   1.000
_cell.length_b   1.000
_cell.length_c   1.000
_cell.angle_alpha   90.00
_cell.angle_beta   90.00
_cell.angle_gamma   90.00
#
_symmetry.space_group_name_H-M   'P 1'
#
loop_
_entity.id
_entity.type
_entity.pdbx_description
1 polymer ?
#
loop_
_entity_poly.entity_id
_entity_poly.type
_entity_poly.pdbx_seq_one_letter_code
_entity_poly.pdbx_strand_id
1 'polypeptide(L)'
;MTAQDPLAQIAQDILRENDRGSYTVPTKGLYPFQWNWDSCLTALGQRHFNESRAWTEVETLFAHQWPCGMVPHIIFHVYDDGYFPGPDIWSTGRPVPTSGITQPPVAGFALRRLYDRAANRAEAEERVRALLPKVAAWHRWFFDTRDPKGEGLVAIIHPWESGRDNSIDWDTAFERVPTDGIAPYTRRDTQHANPEHRPTKAQYDRYLWLVEHFRGLGWDTAKLHDASPFQVVDPGFNAILLRSCADLADLAEALGEAAIAAENRAFSARGLAAMETLWSAPHGQYLCRDRITGALIDSPSVGGLLAAFAAIPPARAASIAATIAGHGTRFRVPSHAPADPRFDAKRYWRGPVWLVVNYMIADGLARAGQGAASAAITRSSLDLIHESGFAEYYDPITGEPLGGDRFTWTAAMVLEFLAMERA
;
A
#
# COMPACT_ATOMS: atom_id res chain seq x y z
N MET A 1 -14.20 -18.35 29.08
CA MET A 1 -12.90 -17.82 28.62
C MET A 1 -12.36 -18.80 27.60
N THR A 2 -12.66 -18.60 26.32
CA THR A 2 -11.96 -19.32 25.25
C THR A 2 -10.50 -18.88 25.31
N ALA A 3 -9.56 -19.83 25.32
CA ALA A 3 -8.14 -19.51 25.30
C ALA A 3 -7.86 -18.58 24.11
N GLN A 4 -7.16 -17.48 24.37
CA GLN A 4 -6.80 -16.52 23.34
C GLN A 4 -5.90 -17.22 22.32
N ASP A 5 -6.20 -17.08 21.04
CA ASP A 5 -5.42 -17.69 19.96
C ASP A 5 -3.92 -17.32 20.12
N PRO A 6 -2.99 -18.30 20.21
CA PRO A 6 -1.57 -18.01 20.36
C PRO A 6 -1.02 -17.05 19.31
N LEU A 7 -1.51 -17.11 18.05
CA LEU A 7 -1.09 -16.17 17.01
C LEU A 7 -1.57 -14.74 17.29
N ALA A 8 -2.79 -14.59 17.83
CA ALA A 8 -3.30 -13.28 18.19
C ALA A 8 -2.46 -12.63 19.30
N GLN A 9 -2.02 -13.41 20.29
CA GLN A 9 -1.14 -12.89 21.34
C GLN A 9 0.21 -12.43 20.77
N ILE A 10 0.87 -13.26 19.96
CA ILE A 10 2.15 -12.92 19.33
C ILE A 10 2.03 -11.66 18.46
N ALA A 11 0.96 -11.56 17.68
CA ALA A 11 0.68 -10.39 16.86
C ALA A 11 0.54 -9.10 17.69
N GLN A 12 -0.21 -9.16 18.80
CA GLN A 12 -0.33 -7.99 19.69
C GLN A 12 1.01 -7.61 20.33
N ASP A 13 1.84 -8.58 20.68
CA ASP A 13 3.14 -8.31 21.28
C ASP A 13 4.11 -7.66 20.28
N ILE A 14 4.09 -8.08 19.01
CA ILE A 14 4.83 -7.41 17.93
C ILE A 14 4.35 -5.96 17.75
N LEU A 15 3.03 -5.74 17.71
CA LEU A 15 2.48 -4.38 17.58
C LEU A 15 2.88 -3.47 18.75
N ARG A 16 2.92 -4.00 19.98
CA ARG A 16 3.39 -3.25 21.17
C ARG A 16 4.90 -2.99 21.13
N GLU A 17 5.69 -3.96 20.67
CA GLU A 17 7.14 -3.84 20.54
C GLU A 17 7.55 -2.74 19.55
N ASN A 18 6.82 -2.63 18.44
CA ASN A 18 7.10 -1.66 17.39
C ASN A 18 6.43 -0.29 17.63
N ASP A 19 5.61 -0.15 18.67
CA ASP A 19 4.99 1.12 19.04
C ASP A 19 6.05 2.11 19.56
N ARG A 20 5.95 3.38 19.16
CA ARG A 20 6.77 4.51 19.61
C ARG A 20 5.94 5.56 20.36
N GLY A 21 4.73 5.20 20.76
CA GLY A 21 3.81 6.03 21.53
C GLY A 21 2.68 6.57 20.66
N SER A 22 3.01 7.37 19.63
CA SER A 22 2.03 7.98 18.71
C SER A 22 2.05 7.39 17.30
N TYR A 23 3.13 6.70 16.92
CA TYR A 23 3.28 6.01 15.65
C TYR A 23 3.91 4.64 15.87
N THR A 24 3.80 3.75 14.89
CA THR A 24 4.42 2.42 14.90
C THR A 24 5.40 2.28 13.75
N VAL A 25 6.57 1.70 14.02
CA VAL A 25 7.56 1.40 12.96
C VAL A 25 7.22 0.09 12.26
N PRO A 26 7.48 -0.08 10.95
CA PRO A 26 7.20 -1.36 10.28
C PRO A 26 8.00 -2.54 10.85
N THR A 27 9.28 -2.32 11.15
CA THR A 27 10.12 -3.26 11.91
C THR A 27 11.34 -2.54 12.48
N LYS A 28 11.91 -3.09 13.56
CA LYS A 28 13.08 -2.51 14.24
C LYS A 28 14.31 -2.53 13.32
N GLY A 29 15.06 -1.42 13.30
CA GLY A 29 16.31 -1.29 12.54
C GLY A 29 16.07 -0.96 11.06
N LEU A 30 15.44 -1.85 10.30
CA LEU A 30 15.29 -1.68 8.84
C LEU A 30 14.43 -0.47 8.46
N TYR A 31 13.33 -0.23 9.18
CA TYR A 31 12.37 0.84 8.90
C TYR A 31 12.06 1.62 10.18
N PRO A 32 12.89 2.59 10.61
CA PRO A 32 12.80 3.19 11.95
C PRO A 32 11.80 4.35 12.11
N PHE A 33 11.00 4.62 11.08
CA PHE A 33 10.05 5.74 10.99
C PHE A 33 8.59 5.30 10.83
N GLN A 34 7.68 6.27 10.68
CA GLN A 34 6.29 6.02 10.33
C GLN A 34 6.12 5.99 8.81
N TRP A 35 5.54 4.91 8.27
CA TRP A 35 5.15 4.81 6.86
C TRP A 35 3.64 4.94 6.69
N ASN A 36 3.23 5.55 5.59
CA ASN A 36 1.85 5.95 5.34
C ASN A 36 0.86 4.76 5.33
N TRP A 37 0.94 3.89 4.33
CA TRP A 37 -0.05 2.81 4.21
C TRP A 37 0.11 1.76 5.32
N ASP A 38 1.34 1.57 5.82
CA ASP A 38 1.68 0.74 6.97
C ASP A 38 0.89 1.20 8.19
N SER A 39 0.90 2.50 8.51
CA SER A 39 0.17 3.06 9.66
C SER A 39 -1.34 2.83 9.57
N CYS A 40 -1.95 3.10 8.42
CA CYS A 40 -3.40 2.90 8.26
C CYS A 40 -3.82 1.44 8.41
N LEU A 41 -3.03 0.49 7.90
CA LEU A 41 -3.31 -0.95 8.04
C LEU A 41 -2.93 -1.48 9.43
N THR A 42 -1.90 -0.91 10.06
CA THR A 42 -1.51 -1.18 11.44
C THR A 42 -2.61 -0.79 12.42
N ALA A 43 -3.27 0.35 12.20
CA ALA A 43 -4.40 0.79 13.01
C ALA A 43 -5.52 -0.26 13.07
N LEU A 44 -5.77 -0.98 11.95
CA LEU A 44 -6.75 -2.08 11.93
C LEU A 44 -6.36 -3.24 12.84
N GLY A 45 -5.07 -3.52 13.00
CA GLY A 45 -4.56 -4.48 13.97
C GLY A 45 -4.64 -3.98 15.41
N GLN A 46 -4.23 -2.72 15.65
CA GLN A 46 -4.24 -2.11 16.99
C GLN A 46 -5.63 -2.08 17.62
N ARG A 47 -6.68 -1.86 16.82
CA ARG A 47 -8.07 -1.78 17.32
C ARG A 47 -8.54 -3.04 18.05
N HIS A 48 -7.92 -4.19 17.81
CA HIS A 48 -8.28 -5.46 18.47
C HIS A 48 -7.95 -5.47 19.96
N PHE A 49 -7.07 -4.57 20.43
CA PHE A 49 -6.67 -4.49 21.84
C PHE A 49 -6.58 -3.06 22.39
N ASN A 50 -6.52 -2.04 21.53
CA ASN A 50 -6.50 -0.64 21.93
C ASN A 50 -7.08 0.27 20.82
N GLU A 51 -8.38 0.53 20.88
CA GLU A 51 -9.11 1.35 19.89
C GLU A 51 -8.60 2.80 19.83
N SER A 52 -8.36 3.41 20.99
CA SER A 52 -7.87 4.80 21.06
C SER A 52 -6.51 4.95 20.38
N ARG A 53 -5.60 3.97 20.59
CA ARG A 53 -4.28 3.95 19.94
C ARG A 53 -4.36 3.76 18.42
N ALA A 54 -5.32 2.96 17.93
CA ALA A 54 -5.55 2.79 16.49
C ALA A 54 -5.89 4.11 15.81
N TRP A 55 -6.74 4.93 16.44
CA TRP A 55 -7.02 6.27 15.94
C TRP A 55 -5.79 7.18 15.97
N THR A 56 -5.04 7.18 17.08
CA THR A 56 -3.81 7.97 17.22
C THR A 56 -2.79 7.69 16.12
N GLU A 57 -2.68 6.44 15.63
CA GLU A 57 -1.80 6.07 14.52
C GLU A 57 -2.11 6.86 13.25
N VAL A 58 -3.40 6.91 12.88
CA VAL A 58 -3.89 7.61 11.69
C VAL A 58 -3.83 9.13 11.89
N GLU A 59 -4.23 9.62 13.07
CA GLU A 59 -4.13 11.04 13.42
C GLU A 59 -2.69 11.56 13.32
N THR A 60 -1.72 10.79 13.81
CA THR A 60 -0.30 11.15 13.76
C THR A 60 0.21 11.21 12.32
N LEU A 61 -0.22 10.29 11.45
CA LEU A 61 0.08 10.36 10.01
C LEU A 61 -0.48 11.65 9.39
N PHE A 62 -1.74 11.96 9.66
CA PHE A 62 -2.46 13.11 9.09
C PHE A 62 -2.13 14.47 9.73
N ALA A 63 -1.42 14.49 10.87
CA ALA A 63 -0.80 15.68 11.42
C ALA A 63 0.32 16.22 10.51
N HIS A 64 0.88 15.36 9.65
CA HIS A 64 1.99 15.66 8.75
C HIS A 64 1.57 15.79 7.28
N GLN A 65 0.26 15.84 7.02
CA GLN A 65 -0.28 16.15 5.70
C GLN A 65 0.23 17.52 5.22
N TRP A 66 0.62 17.59 3.96
CA TRP A 66 1.09 18.83 3.34
C TRP A 66 -0.08 19.79 3.07
N PRO A 67 0.15 21.10 2.99
CA PRO A 67 -0.89 22.08 2.71
C PRO A 67 -1.65 21.84 1.39
N CYS A 68 -1.00 21.21 0.40
CA CYS A 68 -1.64 20.86 -0.88
C CYS A 68 -2.54 19.61 -0.80
N GLY A 69 -2.63 18.94 0.35
CA GLY A 69 -3.42 17.72 0.55
C GLY A 69 -2.63 16.42 0.49
N MET A 70 -1.39 16.42 -0.04
CA MET A 70 -0.54 15.23 -0.06
C MET A 70 -0.26 14.69 1.34
N VAL A 71 -0.42 13.38 1.55
CA VAL A 71 0.16 12.69 2.70
C VAL A 71 1.46 12.01 2.24
N PRO A 72 2.62 12.36 2.84
CA PRO A 72 3.92 11.81 2.44
C PRO A 72 4.01 10.32 2.83
N HIS A 73 4.90 9.57 2.17
CA HIS A 73 5.06 8.15 2.50
C HIS A 73 5.86 7.87 3.76
N ILE A 74 6.72 8.81 4.20
CA ILE A 74 7.54 8.69 5.43
C ILE A 74 7.45 9.97 6.24
N ILE A 75 7.32 9.81 7.56
CA ILE A 75 7.48 10.90 8.55
C ILE A 75 8.68 10.59 9.44
N PHE A 76 9.68 11.46 9.39
CA PHE A 76 10.93 11.33 10.16
C PHE A 76 10.77 11.98 11.54
N HIS A 77 9.98 11.33 12.42
CA HIS A 77 9.67 11.81 13.78
C HIS A 77 10.92 12.05 14.65
N VAL A 78 11.96 11.25 14.41
CA VAL A 78 13.25 11.32 15.09
C VAL A 78 14.36 11.27 14.04
N TYR A 79 15.57 11.69 14.43
CA TYR A 79 16.75 11.46 13.61
C TYR A 79 17.23 10.00 13.75
N ASP A 80 17.52 9.34 12.64
CA ASP A 80 18.13 7.99 12.60
C ASP A 80 19.03 7.90 11.35
N ASP A 81 20.31 7.61 11.54
CA ASP A 81 21.33 7.51 10.47
C ASP A 81 21.42 6.11 9.85
N GLY A 82 20.66 5.15 10.39
CA GLY A 82 20.51 3.79 9.89
C GLY A 82 19.59 3.66 8.68
N TYR A 83 18.85 4.71 8.33
CA TYR A 83 17.95 4.72 7.16
C TYR A 83 18.43 5.64 6.05
N PHE A 84 18.31 5.17 4.80
CA PHE A 84 18.61 5.95 3.60
C PHE A 84 17.59 5.66 2.49
N PRO A 85 17.04 6.68 1.79
CA PRO A 85 17.35 8.11 1.90
C PRO A 85 16.68 8.79 3.10
N GLY A 86 17.51 9.44 3.94
CA GLY A 86 17.07 10.20 5.11
C GLY A 86 16.57 11.62 4.80
N PRO A 87 16.16 12.39 5.82
CA PRO A 87 15.53 13.70 5.65
C PRO A 87 16.38 14.71 4.87
N ASP A 88 17.71 14.66 5.01
CA ASP A 88 18.62 15.56 4.30
C ASP A 88 18.67 15.32 2.79
N ILE A 89 18.38 14.09 2.34
CA ILE A 89 18.29 13.77 0.91
C ILE A 89 16.98 14.30 0.34
N TRP A 90 15.88 14.11 1.07
CA TRP A 90 14.57 14.61 0.68
C TRP A 90 14.51 16.14 0.70
N SER A 91 15.10 16.78 1.71
CA SER A 91 15.20 18.24 1.88
C SER A 91 13.86 18.98 1.65
N THR A 92 12.75 18.44 2.16
CA THR A 92 11.39 18.96 1.86
C THR A 92 11.05 20.27 2.56
N GLY A 93 11.88 20.71 3.52
CA GLY A 93 11.66 21.95 4.28
C GLY A 93 10.43 21.91 5.20
N ARG A 94 9.89 20.72 5.48
CA ARG A 94 8.77 20.53 6.42
C ARG A 94 9.23 20.70 7.87
N PRO A 95 8.40 21.26 8.78
CA PRO A 95 8.77 21.47 10.19
C PRO A 95 9.19 20.18 10.91
N VAL A 96 8.38 19.13 10.77
CA VAL A 96 8.82 17.75 11.00
C VAL A 96 9.20 17.21 9.63
N PRO A 97 10.44 16.73 9.41
CA PRO A 97 10.86 16.28 8.10
C PRO A 97 9.99 15.12 7.61
N THR A 98 9.61 15.18 6.34
CA THR A 98 8.91 14.10 5.65
C THR A 98 9.62 13.81 4.34
N SER A 99 9.35 12.65 3.76
CA SER A 99 9.67 12.43 2.36
C SER A 99 8.83 13.33 1.45
N GLY A 100 9.21 13.41 0.16
CA GLY A 100 8.58 14.29 -0.85
C GLY A 100 7.62 13.57 -1.81
N ILE A 101 7.41 12.27 -1.65
CA ILE A 101 6.48 11.46 -2.45
C ILE A 101 5.43 10.80 -1.55
N THR A 102 4.34 10.32 -2.15
CA THR A 102 3.18 9.72 -1.45
C THR A 102 3.23 8.18 -1.45
N GLN A 103 2.17 7.52 -0.95
CA GLN A 103 2.00 6.06 -0.93
C GLN A 103 0.52 5.67 -1.13
N PRO A 104 0.16 4.38 -1.21
CA PRO A 104 -1.21 3.96 -1.51
C PRO A 104 -2.26 4.51 -0.52
N PRO A 105 -3.32 5.17 -1.01
CA PRO A 105 -4.29 5.87 -0.17
C PRO A 105 -5.34 4.95 0.44
N VAL A 106 -4.95 4.19 1.46
CA VAL A 106 -5.83 3.24 2.16
C VAL A 106 -6.62 3.86 3.31
N ALA A 107 -6.43 5.15 3.59
CA ALA A 107 -6.96 5.83 4.78
C ALA A 107 -8.50 5.83 4.87
N GLY A 108 -9.24 6.10 3.79
CA GLY A 108 -10.70 6.10 3.79
C GLY A 108 -11.30 4.73 4.12
N PHE A 109 -10.69 3.65 3.59
CA PHE A 109 -11.01 2.28 3.99
C PHE A 109 -10.72 2.05 5.49
N ALA A 110 -9.55 2.47 5.96
CA ALA A 110 -9.17 2.29 7.36
C ALA A 110 -10.11 3.03 8.32
N LEU A 111 -10.43 4.31 8.05
CA LEU A 111 -11.37 5.10 8.83
C LEU A 111 -12.73 4.43 8.90
N ARG A 112 -13.25 3.95 7.76
CA ARG A 112 -14.55 3.27 7.72
C ARG A 112 -14.54 2.01 8.57
N ARG A 113 -13.49 1.19 8.49
CA ARG A 113 -13.34 -0.03 9.29
C ARG A 113 -13.24 0.26 10.79
N LEU A 114 -12.45 1.25 11.19
CA LEU A 114 -12.32 1.66 12.59
C LEU A 114 -13.66 2.18 13.11
N TYR A 115 -14.33 3.05 12.37
CA TYR A 115 -15.63 3.60 12.74
C TYR A 115 -16.70 2.51 12.88
N ASP A 116 -16.85 1.65 11.86
CA ASP A 116 -17.88 0.59 11.84
C ASP A 116 -17.71 -0.44 12.96
N ARG A 117 -16.49 -0.61 13.47
CA ARG A 117 -16.15 -1.59 14.50
C ARG A 117 -15.89 -0.94 15.87
N ALA A 118 -16.09 0.37 15.99
CA ALA A 118 -15.86 1.11 17.23
C ALA A 118 -16.79 0.64 18.35
N ALA A 119 -16.19 0.34 19.50
CA ALA A 119 -16.93 0.12 20.75
C ALA A 119 -17.37 1.47 21.34
N ASN A 120 -16.52 2.50 21.27
CA ASN A 120 -16.83 3.85 21.70
C ASN A 120 -17.26 4.72 20.52
N ARG A 121 -18.55 4.68 20.18
CA ARG A 121 -19.09 5.40 19.01
C ARG A 121 -18.92 6.91 19.07
N ALA A 122 -19.03 7.50 20.26
CA ALA A 122 -18.89 8.95 20.43
C ALA A 122 -17.45 9.41 20.15
N GLU A 123 -16.46 8.72 20.70
CA GLU A 123 -15.04 9.00 20.45
C GLU A 123 -14.67 8.75 18.98
N ALA A 124 -15.15 7.64 18.41
CA ALA A 124 -14.91 7.33 17.00
C ALA A 124 -15.50 8.39 16.06
N GLU A 125 -16.72 8.89 16.33
CA GLU A 125 -17.34 9.94 15.54
C GLU A 125 -16.56 11.25 15.60
N GLU A 126 -16.14 11.68 16.80
CA GLU A 126 -15.33 12.89 16.98
C GLU A 126 -14.05 12.84 16.15
N ARG A 127 -13.30 11.74 16.27
CA ARG A 127 -12.03 11.54 15.59
C ARG A 127 -12.19 11.42 14.07
N VAL A 128 -13.21 10.69 13.61
CA VAL A 128 -13.52 10.60 12.17
C VAL A 128 -13.88 11.95 11.58
N ARG A 129 -14.71 12.76 12.26
CA ARG A 129 -15.08 14.09 11.78
C ARG A 129 -13.86 14.99 11.57
N ALA A 130 -12.83 14.87 12.42
CA ALA A 130 -11.57 15.60 12.24
C ALA A 130 -10.74 15.11 11.04
N LEU A 131 -10.84 13.82 10.70
CA LEU A 131 -10.05 13.19 9.63
C LEU A 131 -10.73 13.24 8.25
N LEU A 132 -12.07 13.24 8.17
CA LEU A 132 -12.84 13.29 6.93
C LEU A 132 -12.34 14.36 5.93
N PRO A 133 -12.27 15.65 6.29
CA PRO A 133 -11.83 16.69 5.36
C PRO A 133 -10.36 16.51 4.92
N LYS A 134 -9.51 15.95 5.80
CA LYS A 134 -8.11 15.68 5.51
C LYS A 134 -7.95 14.56 4.49
N VAL A 135 -8.66 13.44 4.65
CA VAL A 135 -8.62 12.34 3.67
C VAL A 135 -9.23 12.78 2.34
N ALA A 136 -10.33 13.54 2.36
CA ALA A 136 -10.94 14.09 1.15
C ALA A 136 -9.97 15.02 0.39
N ALA A 137 -9.22 15.88 1.11
CA ALA A 137 -8.20 16.71 0.50
C ALA A 137 -7.06 15.90 -0.14
N TRP A 138 -6.71 14.75 0.44
CA TRP A 138 -5.70 13.86 -0.14
C TRP A 138 -6.20 13.16 -1.40
N HIS A 139 -7.46 12.68 -1.40
CA HIS A 139 -8.08 12.14 -2.61
C HIS A 139 -8.16 13.19 -3.73
N ARG A 140 -8.59 14.42 -3.41
CA ARG A 140 -8.60 15.52 -4.38
C ARG A 140 -7.21 15.79 -4.95
N TRP A 141 -6.19 15.88 -4.08
CA TRP A 141 -4.81 16.06 -4.50
C TRP A 141 -4.35 14.99 -5.49
N PHE A 142 -4.74 13.72 -5.31
CA PHE A 142 -4.42 12.66 -6.26
C PHE A 142 -5.00 12.94 -7.65
N PHE A 143 -6.30 13.23 -7.74
CA PHE A 143 -6.93 13.49 -9.04
C PHE A 143 -6.43 14.79 -9.69
N ASP A 144 -6.14 15.83 -8.90
CA ASP A 144 -5.65 17.11 -9.41
C ASP A 144 -4.21 17.03 -9.91
N THR A 145 -3.35 16.24 -9.25
CA THR A 145 -1.89 16.27 -9.53
C THR A 145 -1.38 15.02 -10.23
N ARG A 146 -2.09 13.89 -10.16
CA ARG A 146 -1.67 12.59 -10.71
C ARG A 146 -2.54 12.09 -11.84
N ASP A 147 -3.60 12.83 -12.18
CA ASP A 147 -4.44 12.60 -13.35
C ASP A 147 -4.74 13.93 -14.07
N PRO A 148 -3.72 14.64 -14.58
CA PRO A 148 -3.90 15.98 -15.15
C PRO A 148 -4.81 16.02 -16.40
N LYS A 149 -5.06 14.86 -17.02
CA LYS A 149 -5.95 14.70 -18.17
C LYS A 149 -7.38 14.30 -17.80
N GLY A 150 -7.66 14.09 -16.51
CA GLY A 150 -8.99 13.70 -16.01
C GLY A 150 -9.47 12.35 -16.57
N GLU A 151 -8.57 11.39 -16.76
CA GLU A 151 -8.88 10.06 -17.28
C GLU A 151 -9.64 9.19 -16.27
N GLY A 152 -9.69 9.60 -15.00
CA GLY A 152 -10.29 8.88 -13.88
C GLY A 152 -9.32 7.93 -13.17
N LEU A 153 -8.07 7.82 -13.64
CA LEU A 153 -7.03 6.99 -13.04
C LEU A 153 -5.78 7.83 -12.79
N VAL A 154 -5.12 7.60 -11.67
CA VAL A 154 -3.89 8.31 -11.29
C VAL A 154 -2.65 7.53 -11.69
N ALA A 155 -1.58 8.25 -12.03
CA ALA A 155 -0.25 7.68 -12.23
C ALA A 155 0.63 7.87 -10.99
N ILE A 156 1.38 6.82 -10.64
CA ILE A 156 2.55 6.95 -9.79
C ILE A 156 3.69 7.56 -10.61
N ILE A 157 4.50 8.39 -9.96
CA ILE A 157 5.61 9.12 -10.58
C ILE A 157 6.98 8.70 -10.03
N HIS A 158 6.96 7.83 -9.01
CA HIS A 158 8.13 7.17 -8.47
C HIS A 158 7.74 5.73 -8.04
N PRO A 159 8.55 4.69 -8.31
CA PRO A 159 8.18 3.30 -7.96
C PRO A 159 7.83 3.08 -6.48
N TRP A 160 8.56 3.71 -5.55
CA TRP A 160 8.23 3.69 -4.10
C TRP A 160 6.82 4.17 -3.75
N GLU A 161 6.17 4.99 -4.59
CA GLU A 161 4.80 5.40 -4.34
C GLU A 161 3.82 4.24 -4.44
N SER A 162 4.14 3.19 -5.20
CA SER A 162 3.27 2.02 -5.32
C SER A 162 3.29 1.14 -4.07
N GLY A 163 4.28 1.31 -3.18
CA GLY A 163 4.62 0.34 -2.13
C GLY A 163 5.14 -0.99 -2.67
N ARG A 164 5.50 -1.08 -3.96
CA ARG A 164 5.95 -2.28 -4.67
C ARG A 164 7.27 -2.07 -5.41
N ASP A 165 8.27 -1.58 -4.69
CA ASP A 165 9.45 -0.85 -5.17
C ASP A 165 10.16 -1.40 -6.42
N ASN A 166 10.36 -2.71 -6.49
CA ASN A 166 11.13 -3.38 -7.55
C ASN A 166 10.27 -4.28 -8.43
N SER A 167 8.94 -4.08 -8.43
CA SER A 167 8.03 -4.85 -9.26
C SER A 167 8.43 -4.80 -10.73
N ILE A 168 8.18 -5.90 -11.43
CA ILE A 168 8.44 -6.06 -12.86
C ILE A 168 7.66 -5.04 -13.70
N ASP A 169 6.53 -4.55 -13.18
CA ASP A 169 5.71 -3.52 -13.82
C ASP A 169 6.50 -2.24 -14.15
N TRP A 170 7.56 -1.96 -13.40
CA TRP A 170 8.32 -0.73 -13.52
C TRP A 170 9.49 -0.83 -14.48
N ASP A 171 10.00 -2.04 -14.77
CA ASP A 171 11.32 -2.25 -15.37
C ASP A 171 11.54 -1.42 -16.64
N THR A 172 10.69 -1.61 -17.65
CA THR A 172 10.79 -0.89 -18.94
C THR A 172 10.59 0.62 -18.77
N ALA A 173 9.64 1.03 -17.94
CA ALA A 173 9.39 2.46 -17.72
C ALA A 173 10.56 3.14 -17.00
N PHE A 174 11.22 2.40 -16.11
CA PHE A 174 12.31 2.88 -15.29
C PHE A 174 13.62 3.01 -16.07
N GLU A 175 13.81 2.24 -17.15
CA GLU A 175 14.96 2.39 -18.05
C GLU A 175 15.10 3.80 -18.63
N ARG A 176 13.99 4.55 -18.78
CA ARG A 176 13.99 5.94 -19.26
C ARG A 176 14.41 6.96 -18.21
N VAL A 177 14.44 6.58 -16.93
CA VAL A 177 14.91 7.44 -15.86
C VAL A 177 16.43 7.59 -15.99
N PRO A 178 16.96 8.82 -16.08
CA PRO A 178 18.40 9.03 -16.15
C PRO A 178 19.11 8.60 -14.85
N THR A 179 20.41 8.38 -14.96
CA THR A 179 21.28 8.07 -13.80
C THR A 179 22.41 9.09 -13.62
N ASP A 180 22.56 10.01 -14.57
CA ASP A 180 23.66 10.97 -14.59
C ASP A 180 23.37 12.17 -13.69
N GLY A 181 24.41 12.70 -13.05
CA GLY A 181 24.34 13.92 -12.26
C GLY A 181 23.81 13.77 -10.83
N ILE A 182 23.54 12.55 -10.36
CA ILE A 182 23.15 12.30 -8.97
C ILE A 182 24.31 12.52 -8.00
N ALA A 183 24.02 13.03 -6.80
CA ALA A 183 25.03 13.18 -5.76
C ALA A 183 25.53 11.81 -5.26
N PRO A 184 26.81 11.67 -4.85
CA PRO A 184 27.32 10.44 -4.24
C PRO A 184 26.54 10.06 -2.98
N TYR A 185 26.27 8.77 -2.79
CA TYR A 185 25.49 8.26 -1.66
C TYR A 185 25.93 6.86 -1.25
N THR A 186 25.55 6.47 -0.03
CA THR A 186 25.79 5.13 0.54
C THR A 186 24.46 4.52 0.97
N ARG A 187 24.14 3.34 0.43
CA ARG A 187 22.94 2.59 0.83
C ARG A 187 23.07 2.02 2.23
N ARG A 188 21.95 1.99 2.96
CA ARG A 188 21.85 1.39 4.30
C ARG A 188 21.02 0.13 4.35
N ASP A 189 20.08 -0.06 3.42
CA ASP A 189 19.15 -1.19 3.42
C ASP A 189 19.86 -2.56 3.25
N THR A 190 20.96 -2.60 2.49
CA THR A 190 21.80 -3.80 2.31
C THR A 190 22.59 -4.20 3.56
N GLN A 191 22.62 -3.37 4.60
CA GLN A 191 23.24 -3.69 5.90
C GLN A 191 22.26 -4.47 6.79
N HIS A 192 20.96 -4.38 6.50
CA HIS A 192 19.88 -4.96 7.31
C HIS A 192 19.15 -6.13 6.63
N ALA A 193 19.34 -6.33 5.33
CA ALA A 193 18.74 -7.41 4.55
C ALA A 193 19.72 -7.98 3.51
N ASN A 194 19.53 -9.24 3.11
CA ASN A 194 20.36 -9.89 2.09
C ASN A 194 20.34 -9.07 0.77
N PRO A 195 21.50 -8.60 0.28
CA PRO A 195 21.59 -7.81 -0.95
C PRO A 195 20.99 -8.49 -2.18
N GLU A 196 21.05 -9.82 -2.28
CA GLU A 196 20.48 -10.57 -3.42
C GLU A 196 18.95 -10.45 -3.49
N HIS A 197 18.30 -10.12 -2.38
CA HIS A 197 16.85 -9.97 -2.28
C HIS A 197 16.40 -8.51 -2.41
N ARG A 198 17.31 -7.54 -2.62
CA ARG A 198 17.04 -6.09 -2.64
C ARG A 198 17.20 -5.49 -4.06
N PRO A 199 16.69 -4.26 -4.31
CA PRO A 199 16.90 -3.59 -5.59
C PRO A 199 18.39 -3.40 -5.90
N THR A 200 18.75 -3.38 -7.19
CA THR A 200 20.14 -3.23 -7.66
C THR A 200 20.65 -1.79 -7.50
N LYS A 201 21.98 -1.58 -7.61
CA LYS A 201 22.56 -0.22 -7.62
C LYS A 201 21.99 0.63 -8.76
N ALA A 202 21.90 0.06 -9.97
CA ALA A 202 21.36 0.77 -11.13
C ALA A 202 19.90 1.20 -10.95
N GLN A 203 19.13 0.45 -10.16
CA GLN A 203 17.78 0.86 -9.76
C GLN A 203 17.81 2.00 -8.73
N TYR A 204 18.70 1.93 -7.74
CA TYR A 204 18.88 3.01 -6.75
C TYR A 204 19.36 4.33 -7.34
N ASP A 205 20.26 4.28 -8.34
CA ASP A 205 20.72 5.49 -9.04
C ASP A 205 19.53 6.25 -9.66
N ARG A 206 18.57 5.52 -10.23
CA ARG A 206 17.34 6.08 -10.80
C ARG A 206 16.34 6.57 -9.75
N TYR A 207 16.20 5.86 -8.63
CA TYR A 207 15.36 6.32 -7.51
C TYR A 207 15.84 7.69 -7.03
N LEU A 208 17.15 7.81 -6.79
CA LEU A 208 17.71 9.08 -6.34
C LEU A 208 17.69 10.15 -7.40
N TRP A 209 17.84 9.81 -8.68
CA TRP A 209 17.66 10.79 -9.75
C TRP A 209 16.27 11.44 -9.69
N LEU A 210 15.21 10.64 -9.52
CA LEU A 210 13.84 11.17 -9.36
C LEU A 210 13.72 12.05 -8.11
N VAL A 211 14.28 11.63 -6.98
CA VAL A 211 14.28 12.42 -5.74
C VAL A 211 14.96 13.78 -5.94
N GLU A 212 16.16 13.79 -6.52
CA GLU A 212 16.90 15.02 -6.77
C GLU A 212 16.22 15.91 -7.80
N HIS A 213 15.63 15.31 -8.84
CA HIS A 213 14.87 16.02 -9.85
C HIS A 213 13.65 16.73 -9.24
N PHE A 214 12.84 16.02 -8.45
CA PHE A 214 11.67 16.59 -7.79
C PHE A 214 12.04 17.63 -6.73
N ARG A 215 13.14 17.41 -6.00
CA ARG A 215 13.71 18.41 -5.08
C ARG A 215 14.14 19.68 -5.83
N GLY A 216 14.76 19.53 -7.01
CA GLY A 216 15.13 20.66 -7.88
C GLY A 216 13.95 21.48 -8.37
N LEU A 217 12.75 20.88 -8.40
CA LEU A 217 11.48 21.55 -8.69
C LEU A 217 10.78 22.11 -7.43
N GLY A 218 11.47 22.11 -6.29
CA GLY A 218 10.95 22.62 -5.02
C GLY A 218 9.80 21.79 -4.45
N TRP A 219 9.68 20.52 -4.83
CA TRP A 219 8.55 19.65 -4.46
C TRP A 219 7.18 20.22 -4.84
N ASP A 220 7.11 21.03 -5.89
CA ASP A 220 5.86 21.58 -6.41
C ASP A 220 5.03 20.48 -7.10
N THR A 221 4.09 19.89 -6.36
CA THR A 221 3.29 18.74 -6.81
C THR A 221 2.47 19.01 -8.07
N ALA A 222 2.20 20.28 -8.41
CA ALA A 222 1.52 20.62 -9.66
C ALA A 222 2.40 20.43 -10.90
N LYS A 223 3.72 20.28 -10.73
CA LYS A 223 4.69 20.08 -11.83
C LYS A 223 5.27 18.67 -11.90
N LEU A 224 5.28 17.94 -10.78
CA LEU A 224 6.06 16.69 -10.68
C LEU A 224 5.56 15.60 -11.62
N HIS A 225 4.25 15.53 -11.89
CA HIS A 225 3.72 14.56 -12.86
C HIS A 225 4.35 14.76 -14.23
N ASP A 226 4.21 15.95 -14.81
CA ASP A 226 4.69 16.24 -16.15
C ASP A 226 6.22 16.23 -16.27
N ALA A 227 6.92 16.49 -15.16
CA ALA A 227 8.37 16.44 -15.11
C ALA A 227 8.92 15.01 -14.99
N SER A 228 8.14 14.03 -14.52
CA SER A 228 8.64 12.68 -14.30
C SER A 228 8.76 11.88 -15.60
N PRO A 229 9.95 11.31 -15.92
CA PRO A 229 10.11 10.33 -17.01
C PRO A 229 9.53 8.95 -16.68
N PHE A 230 8.99 8.79 -15.47
CA PHE A 230 8.28 7.61 -15.00
C PHE A 230 6.85 8.01 -14.65
N GLN A 231 5.86 7.53 -15.41
CA GLN A 231 4.44 7.77 -15.17
C GLN A 231 3.68 6.47 -15.42
N VAL A 232 3.34 5.74 -14.37
CA VAL A 232 2.67 4.44 -14.51
C VAL A 232 1.32 4.45 -13.82
N VAL A 233 0.27 4.09 -14.55
CA VAL A 233 -1.05 3.85 -13.98
C VAL A 233 -1.10 2.42 -13.47
N ASP A 234 -1.05 2.28 -12.15
CA ASP A 234 -1.10 1.01 -11.43
C ASP A 234 -2.55 0.66 -11.05
N PRO A 235 -3.14 -0.45 -11.54
CA PRO A 235 -4.49 -0.86 -11.17
C PRO A 235 -4.65 -1.14 -9.68
N GLY A 236 -3.61 -1.63 -9.00
CA GLY A 236 -3.66 -1.91 -7.56
C GLY A 236 -3.71 -0.63 -6.74
N PHE A 237 -2.85 0.34 -7.09
CA PHE A 237 -2.86 1.68 -6.48
C PHE A 237 -4.21 2.38 -6.67
N ASN A 238 -4.73 2.36 -7.90
CA ASN A 238 -6.02 2.96 -8.22
C ASN A 238 -7.16 2.24 -7.49
N ALA A 239 -7.14 0.91 -7.39
CA ALA A 239 -8.16 0.20 -6.63
C ALA A 239 -8.17 0.56 -5.14
N ILE A 240 -6.99 0.76 -4.53
CA ILE A 240 -6.88 1.27 -3.15
C ILE A 240 -7.51 2.66 -3.05
N LEU A 241 -7.17 3.59 -3.97
CA LEU A 241 -7.76 4.94 -4.00
C LEU A 241 -9.27 4.91 -4.18
N LEU A 242 -9.78 4.12 -5.12
CA LEU A 242 -11.20 4.04 -5.42
C LEU A 242 -11.99 3.40 -4.29
N ARG A 243 -11.42 2.39 -3.61
CA ARG A 243 -11.97 1.80 -2.40
C ARG A 243 -12.02 2.82 -1.26
N SER A 244 -10.92 3.55 -1.06
CA SER A 244 -10.84 4.61 -0.05
C SER A 244 -11.84 5.74 -0.31
N CYS A 245 -12.00 6.17 -1.57
CA CYS A 245 -13.01 7.16 -1.97
C CYS A 245 -14.43 6.64 -1.68
N ALA A 246 -14.76 5.41 -2.06
CA ALA A 246 -16.08 4.84 -1.81
C ALA A 246 -16.39 4.75 -0.31
N ASP A 247 -15.47 4.19 0.48
CA ASP A 247 -15.68 3.98 1.91
C ASP A 247 -15.71 5.32 2.68
N LEU A 248 -14.92 6.32 2.26
CA LEU A 248 -15.00 7.68 2.79
C LEU A 248 -16.33 8.36 2.43
N ALA A 249 -16.82 8.15 1.20
CA ALA A 249 -18.08 8.74 0.77
C ALA A 249 -19.26 8.22 1.60
N ASP A 250 -19.30 6.91 1.84
CA ASP A 250 -20.36 6.30 2.64
C ASP A 250 -20.28 6.72 4.11
N LEU A 251 -19.06 6.90 4.66
CA LEU A 251 -18.85 7.42 6.01
C LEU A 251 -19.28 8.89 6.13
N ALA A 252 -18.93 9.71 5.16
CA ALA A 252 -19.33 11.12 5.09
C ALA A 252 -20.84 11.26 4.98
N GLU A 253 -21.51 10.44 4.16
CA GLU A 253 -22.97 10.42 4.03
C GLU A 253 -23.65 10.09 5.36
N ALA A 254 -23.16 9.06 6.07
CA ALA A 254 -23.68 8.67 7.38
C ALA A 254 -23.53 9.78 8.45
N LEU A 255 -22.53 10.65 8.30
CA LEU A 255 -22.22 11.74 9.24
C LEU A 255 -22.77 13.11 8.81
N GLY A 256 -23.51 13.18 7.70
CA GLY A 256 -24.13 14.41 7.18
C GLY A 256 -23.21 15.30 6.34
N GLU A 257 -22.02 14.83 5.97
CA GLU A 257 -21.01 15.56 5.20
C GLU A 257 -21.23 15.39 3.68
N ALA A 258 -22.37 15.89 3.19
CA ALA A 258 -22.86 15.61 1.82
C ALA A 258 -21.89 16.03 0.70
N ALA A 259 -21.15 17.12 0.87
CA ALA A 259 -20.18 17.58 -0.14
C ALA A 259 -19.00 16.61 -0.29
N ILE A 260 -18.45 16.14 0.83
CA ILE A 260 -17.38 15.14 0.85
C ILE A 260 -17.88 13.83 0.23
N ALA A 261 -19.09 13.42 0.60
CA ALA A 261 -19.71 12.20 0.07
C ALA A 261 -19.86 12.27 -1.47
N ALA A 262 -20.43 13.35 -1.99
CA ALA A 262 -20.66 13.51 -3.42
C ALA A 262 -19.36 13.52 -4.24
N GLU A 263 -18.35 14.27 -3.79
CA GLU A 263 -17.05 14.37 -4.46
C GLU A 263 -16.35 13.00 -4.53
N ASN A 264 -16.27 12.30 -3.41
CA ASN A 264 -15.58 11.01 -3.33
C ASN A 264 -16.33 9.90 -4.08
N ARG A 265 -17.67 9.92 -4.07
CA ARG A 265 -18.47 9.01 -4.87
C ARG A 265 -18.26 9.24 -6.37
N ALA A 266 -18.12 10.49 -6.80
CA ALA A 266 -17.80 10.82 -8.19
C ALA A 266 -16.40 10.35 -8.61
N PHE A 267 -15.39 10.51 -7.74
CA PHE A 267 -14.05 9.95 -7.96
C PHE A 267 -14.09 8.43 -8.13
N SER A 268 -14.73 7.72 -7.19
CA SER A 268 -14.84 6.26 -7.24
C SER A 268 -15.55 5.78 -8.52
N ALA A 269 -16.69 6.39 -8.87
CA ALA A 269 -17.45 6.01 -10.05
C ALA A 269 -16.67 6.20 -11.36
N ARG A 270 -16.00 7.35 -11.54
CA ARG A 270 -15.20 7.62 -12.74
C ARG A 270 -14.03 6.65 -12.86
N GLY A 271 -13.29 6.43 -11.78
CA GLY A 271 -12.14 5.53 -11.84
C GLY A 271 -12.52 4.07 -12.02
N LEU A 272 -13.63 3.60 -11.44
CA LEU A 272 -14.13 2.24 -11.68
C LEU A 272 -14.47 2.01 -13.16
N ALA A 273 -15.07 3.00 -13.83
CA ALA A 273 -15.31 2.92 -15.27
C ALA A 273 -13.99 2.89 -16.06
N ALA A 274 -13.02 3.72 -15.67
CA ALA A 274 -11.73 3.80 -16.34
C ALA A 274 -10.84 2.55 -16.12
N MET A 275 -10.97 1.84 -15.00
CA MET A 275 -10.24 0.59 -14.71
C MET A 275 -10.43 -0.46 -15.81
N GLU A 276 -11.59 -0.53 -16.49
CA GLU A 276 -11.82 -1.50 -17.58
C GLU A 276 -10.84 -1.31 -18.76
N THR A 277 -10.25 -0.12 -18.93
CA THR A 277 -9.21 0.12 -19.95
C THR A 277 -7.91 -0.62 -19.66
N LEU A 278 -7.71 -1.09 -18.42
CA LEU A 278 -6.52 -1.81 -17.98
C LEU A 278 -6.70 -3.33 -18.04
N TRP A 279 -7.88 -3.83 -18.40
CA TRP A 279 -8.15 -5.27 -18.36
C TRP A 279 -7.40 -6.05 -19.45
N SER A 280 -6.70 -7.11 -19.05
CA SER A 280 -6.11 -8.09 -19.96
C SER A 280 -6.86 -9.42 -19.88
N ALA A 281 -7.60 -9.74 -20.95
CA ALA A 281 -8.23 -11.05 -21.09
C ALA A 281 -7.21 -12.21 -21.14
N PRO A 282 -6.06 -12.10 -21.82
CA PRO A 282 -5.03 -13.14 -21.80
C PRO A 282 -4.51 -13.50 -20.40
N HIS A 283 -4.35 -12.51 -19.51
CA HIS A 283 -3.85 -12.75 -18.14
C HIS A 283 -4.97 -12.97 -17.12
N GLY A 284 -6.23 -12.71 -17.49
CA GLY A 284 -7.36 -12.81 -16.56
C GLY A 284 -7.29 -11.81 -15.40
N GLN A 285 -6.57 -10.70 -15.57
CA GLN A 285 -6.37 -9.65 -14.58
C GLN A 285 -6.17 -8.28 -15.25
N TYR A 286 -6.12 -7.22 -14.44
CA TYR A 286 -5.71 -5.90 -14.93
C TYR A 286 -4.19 -5.81 -15.08
N LEU A 287 -3.72 -4.91 -15.94
CA LEU A 287 -2.30 -4.62 -16.14
C LEU A 287 -2.00 -3.16 -15.85
N CYS A 288 -0.76 -2.87 -15.46
CA CYS A 288 -0.28 -1.50 -15.42
C CYS A 288 -0.30 -0.88 -16.82
N ARG A 289 -0.47 0.44 -16.91
CA ARG A 289 -0.31 1.18 -18.17
C ARG A 289 0.80 2.21 -18.02
N ASP A 290 1.76 2.17 -18.93
CA ASP A 290 2.75 3.21 -19.06
C ASP A 290 2.08 4.44 -19.71
N ARG A 291 1.90 5.52 -18.94
CA ARG A 291 1.17 6.70 -19.43
C ARG A 291 1.95 7.45 -20.52
N ILE A 292 3.28 7.34 -20.53
CA ILE A 292 4.13 8.01 -21.53
C ILE A 292 3.94 7.38 -22.91
N THR A 293 3.87 6.05 -22.97
CA THR A 293 3.69 5.32 -24.24
C THR A 293 2.22 5.05 -24.56
N GLY A 294 1.34 5.11 -23.56
CA GLY A 294 -0.07 4.73 -23.65
C GLY A 294 -0.31 3.21 -23.65
N ALA A 295 0.75 2.39 -23.61
CA ALA A 295 0.64 0.95 -23.72
C ALA A 295 0.38 0.27 -22.37
N LEU A 296 -0.38 -0.83 -22.39
CA LEU A 296 -0.41 -1.76 -21.27
C LEU A 296 0.95 -2.44 -21.13
N ILE A 297 1.39 -2.61 -19.89
CA ILE A 297 2.63 -3.27 -19.53
C ILE A 297 2.33 -4.76 -19.39
N ASP A 298 2.96 -5.58 -20.25
CA ASP A 298 2.80 -7.03 -20.24
C ASP A 298 3.51 -7.66 -19.04
N SER A 299 2.88 -7.57 -17.87
CA SER A 299 3.39 -8.01 -16.58
C SER A 299 2.21 -8.45 -15.69
N PRO A 300 2.01 -9.77 -15.49
CA PRO A 300 0.95 -10.28 -14.63
C PRO A 300 1.34 -10.22 -13.14
N SER A 301 1.51 -8.99 -12.63
CA SER A 301 1.85 -8.76 -11.22
C SER A 301 0.62 -8.80 -10.31
N VAL A 302 0.86 -8.85 -9.00
CA VAL A 302 -0.19 -8.74 -7.99
C VAL A 302 -0.89 -7.38 -8.00
N GLY A 303 -0.31 -6.33 -8.60
CA GLY A 303 -1.00 -5.05 -8.78
C GLY A 303 -2.31 -5.22 -9.57
N GLY A 304 -2.30 -6.07 -10.59
CA GLY A 304 -3.48 -6.43 -11.38
C GLY A 304 -4.55 -7.22 -10.62
N LEU A 305 -4.12 -8.06 -9.68
CA LEU A 305 -5.01 -8.88 -8.84
C LEU A 305 -5.58 -8.07 -7.67
N LEU A 306 -4.77 -7.17 -7.10
CA LEU A 306 -5.16 -6.22 -6.06
C LEU A 306 -6.27 -5.26 -6.50
N ALA A 307 -6.51 -5.14 -7.81
CA ALA A 307 -7.67 -4.45 -8.36
C ALA A 307 -9.00 -4.94 -7.76
N ALA A 308 -9.08 -6.21 -7.32
CA ALA A 308 -10.25 -6.78 -6.66
C ALA A 308 -10.64 -6.06 -5.36
N PHE A 309 -9.75 -5.26 -4.77
CA PHE A 309 -10.03 -4.49 -3.55
C PHE A 309 -11.08 -3.38 -3.76
N ALA A 310 -11.18 -2.87 -5.00
CA ALA A 310 -12.25 -1.96 -5.41
C ALA A 310 -13.48 -2.73 -5.87
N ALA A 311 -14.62 -2.03 -5.97
CA ALA A 311 -15.88 -2.60 -6.46
C ALA A 311 -15.89 -2.82 -7.99
N ILE A 312 -14.93 -3.60 -8.50
CA ILE A 312 -14.84 -3.99 -9.91
C ILE A 312 -16.02 -4.89 -10.31
N PRO A 313 -16.31 -5.04 -11.63
CA PRO A 313 -17.41 -5.89 -12.06
C PRO A 313 -17.26 -7.35 -11.55
N PRO A 314 -18.36 -8.01 -11.13
CA PRO A 314 -18.31 -9.36 -10.56
C PRO A 314 -17.60 -10.40 -11.46
N ALA A 315 -17.74 -10.29 -12.78
CA ALA A 315 -17.05 -11.15 -13.73
C ALA A 315 -15.52 -10.98 -13.68
N ARG A 316 -15.02 -9.76 -13.44
CA ARG A 316 -13.58 -9.47 -13.28
C ARG A 316 -13.07 -10.03 -11.97
N ALA A 317 -13.83 -9.89 -10.89
CA ALA A 317 -13.49 -10.49 -9.60
C ALA A 317 -13.44 -12.04 -9.68
N ALA A 318 -14.39 -12.66 -10.38
CA ALA A 318 -14.37 -14.10 -10.63
C ALA A 318 -13.16 -14.55 -11.46
N SER A 319 -12.78 -13.78 -12.48
CA SER A 319 -11.58 -14.05 -13.28
C SER A 319 -10.30 -13.92 -12.44
N ILE A 320 -10.17 -12.86 -11.63
CA ILE A 320 -9.03 -12.69 -10.70
C ILE A 320 -8.94 -13.86 -9.70
N ALA A 321 -10.08 -14.29 -9.15
CA ALA A 321 -10.14 -15.44 -8.26
C ALA A 321 -9.65 -16.74 -8.95
N ALA A 322 -10.04 -16.95 -10.21
CA ALA A 322 -9.57 -18.06 -11.02
C ALA A 322 -8.07 -17.96 -11.33
N THR A 323 -7.56 -16.78 -11.67
CA THR A 323 -6.13 -16.54 -11.90
C THR A 323 -5.29 -16.88 -10.66
N ILE A 324 -5.69 -16.39 -9.48
CA ILE A 324 -5.04 -16.70 -8.20
C ILE A 324 -5.04 -18.21 -7.92
N ALA A 325 -6.16 -18.89 -8.19
CA ALA A 325 -6.25 -20.34 -8.01
C ALA A 325 -5.32 -21.10 -8.97
N GLY A 326 -5.08 -20.57 -10.17
CA GLY A 326 -4.25 -21.15 -11.22
C GLY A 326 -2.74 -20.96 -11.03
N HIS A 327 -2.27 -20.11 -10.11
CA HIS A 327 -0.83 -19.86 -9.90
C HIS A 327 -0.02 -21.10 -9.47
N GLY A 328 -0.66 -22.11 -8.87
CA GLY A 328 -0.01 -23.37 -8.54
C GLY A 328 1.08 -23.31 -7.46
N THR A 329 1.20 -22.19 -6.72
CA THR A 329 2.10 -22.08 -5.56
C THR A 329 1.49 -22.70 -4.31
N ARG A 330 2.35 -23.14 -3.38
CA ARG A 330 1.95 -23.66 -2.06
C ARG A 330 1.23 -22.58 -1.25
N PHE A 331 1.79 -21.37 -1.24
CA PHE A 331 1.24 -20.22 -0.56
C PHE A 331 0.75 -19.16 -1.56
N ARG A 332 -0.41 -18.58 -1.27
CA ARG A 332 -1.07 -17.53 -2.06
C ARG A 332 -0.99 -16.21 -1.29
N VAL A 333 -1.01 -15.05 -1.94
CA VAL A 333 -0.92 -14.78 -3.38
C VAL A 333 0.51 -14.31 -3.70
N PRO A 334 1.23 -14.94 -4.64
CA PRO A 334 2.57 -14.47 -5.01
C PRO A 334 2.49 -13.08 -5.66
N SER A 335 3.50 -12.24 -5.43
CA SER A 335 3.55 -10.86 -5.94
C SER A 335 3.71 -10.77 -7.47
N HIS A 336 4.06 -11.88 -8.11
CA HIS A 336 4.13 -12.01 -9.57
C HIS A 336 3.73 -13.43 -10.00
N ALA A 337 3.20 -13.59 -11.21
CA ALA A 337 2.78 -14.89 -11.71
C ALA A 337 3.96 -15.89 -11.79
N PRO A 338 3.86 -17.08 -11.16
CA PRO A 338 4.96 -18.06 -11.11
C PRO A 338 5.38 -18.63 -12.48
N ALA A 339 4.50 -18.56 -13.48
CA ALA A 339 4.77 -19.01 -14.83
C ALA A 339 5.52 -17.96 -15.68
N ASP A 340 5.61 -16.71 -15.22
CA ASP A 340 6.36 -15.66 -15.92
C ASP A 340 7.86 -15.90 -15.75
N PRO A 341 8.68 -15.86 -16.81
CA PRO A 341 10.12 -16.11 -16.73
C PRO A 341 10.89 -15.10 -15.86
N ARG A 342 10.29 -13.95 -15.54
CA ARG A 342 10.87 -12.91 -14.67
C ARG A 342 10.57 -13.14 -13.19
N PHE A 343 9.73 -14.12 -12.86
CA PHE A 343 9.41 -14.49 -11.49
C PHE A 343 10.67 -14.85 -10.69
N ASP A 344 10.77 -14.29 -9.50
CA ASP A 344 11.83 -14.59 -8.54
C ASP A 344 11.18 -14.76 -7.16
N ALA A 345 11.15 -16.01 -6.68
CA ALA A 345 10.45 -16.42 -5.46
C ALA A 345 10.93 -15.70 -4.19
N LYS A 346 12.14 -15.12 -4.20
CA LYS A 346 12.75 -14.50 -3.00
C LYS A 346 13.00 -13.01 -3.13
N ARG A 347 12.95 -12.46 -4.35
CA ARG A 347 13.29 -11.05 -4.61
C ARG A 347 12.09 -10.11 -4.45
N TYR A 348 11.79 -9.76 -3.20
CA TYR A 348 10.92 -8.62 -2.83
C TYR A 348 9.54 -8.62 -3.55
N TRP A 349 9.27 -7.71 -4.49
CA TRP A 349 7.99 -7.63 -5.22
C TRP A 349 7.97 -8.38 -6.57
N ARG A 350 8.86 -9.38 -6.75
CA ARG A 350 8.97 -10.18 -7.98
C ARG A 350 8.48 -11.63 -7.87
N GLY A 351 7.82 -11.98 -6.78
CA GLY A 351 7.39 -13.34 -6.54
C GLY A 351 6.89 -13.62 -5.12
N PRO A 352 7.54 -13.12 -4.05
CA PRO A 352 7.11 -13.35 -2.67
C PRO A 352 5.64 -13.06 -2.37
N VAL A 353 5.11 -13.73 -1.34
CA VAL A 353 3.79 -13.49 -0.74
C VAL A 353 3.86 -12.36 0.29
N TRP A 354 2.87 -11.47 0.27
CA TRP A 354 2.78 -10.32 1.17
C TRP A 354 1.40 -10.30 1.84
N LEU A 355 1.35 -10.46 3.18
CA LEU A 355 0.07 -10.56 3.90
C LEU A 355 -0.79 -9.30 3.78
N VAL A 356 -0.16 -8.13 3.71
CA VAL A 356 -0.84 -6.84 3.51
C VAL A 356 -1.65 -6.82 2.22
N VAL A 357 -1.11 -7.41 1.14
CA VAL A 357 -1.78 -7.51 -0.16
C VAL A 357 -2.82 -8.63 -0.15
N ASN A 358 -2.52 -9.76 0.46
CA ASN A 358 -3.48 -10.86 0.63
C ASN A 358 -4.75 -10.39 1.35
N TYR A 359 -4.61 -9.59 2.41
CA TYR A 359 -5.76 -9.10 3.17
C TYR A 359 -6.68 -8.23 2.29
N MET A 360 -6.09 -7.28 1.55
CA MET A 360 -6.87 -6.43 0.64
C MET A 360 -7.53 -7.23 -0.49
N ILE A 361 -6.83 -8.19 -1.09
CA ILE A 361 -7.41 -9.07 -2.12
C ILE A 361 -8.54 -9.92 -1.53
N ALA A 362 -8.33 -10.56 -0.39
CA ALA A 362 -9.33 -11.38 0.28
C ALA A 362 -10.58 -10.56 0.62
N ASP A 363 -10.41 -9.37 1.22
CA ASP A 363 -11.50 -8.46 1.54
C ASP A 363 -12.33 -8.07 0.30
N GLY A 364 -11.64 -7.69 -0.76
CA GLY A 364 -12.25 -7.32 -2.04
C GLY A 364 -13.02 -8.47 -2.68
N LEU A 365 -12.41 -9.66 -2.74
CA LEU A 365 -13.03 -10.87 -3.28
C LEU A 365 -14.25 -11.30 -2.45
N ALA A 366 -14.19 -11.24 -1.12
CA ALA A 366 -15.33 -11.51 -0.26
C ALA A 366 -16.51 -10.55 -0.57
N ARG A 367 -16.23 -9.25 -0.66
CA ARG A 367 -17.23 -8.22 -1.02
C ARG A 367 -17.83 -8.44 -2.41
N ALA A 368 -17.05 -8.99 -3.34
CA ALA A 368 -17.48 -9.32 -4.70
C ALA A 368 -18.20 -10.69 -4.82
N GLY A 369 -18.49 -11.37 -3.70
CA GLY A 369 -19.17 -12.67 -3.67
C GLY A 369 -18.25 -13.87 -3.94
N GLN A 370 -16.94 -13.67 -4.03
CA GLN A 370 -15.92 -14.72 -4.21
C GLN A 370 -15.45 -15.28 -2.86
N GLY A 371 -16.39 -15.63 -1.98
CA GLY A 371 -16.11 -16.02 -0.59
C GLY A 371 -15.17 -17.23 -0.46
N ALA A 372 -15.29 -18.23 -1.34
CA ALA A 372 -14.40 -19.38 -1.36
C ALA A 372 -12.94 -19.01 -1.66
N ALA A 373 -12.73 -18.05 -2.57
CA ALA A 373 -11.39 -17.55 -2.90
C ALA A 373 -10.81 -16.72 -1.76
N SER A 374 -11.60 -15.83 -1.15
CA SER A 374 -11.23 -15.10 0.06
C SER A 374 -10.78 -16.06 1.17
N ALA A 375 -11.61 -17.06 1.49
CA ALA A 375 -11.29 -18.03 2.54
C ALA A 375 -10.03 -18.85 2.24
N ALA A 376 -9.76 -19.16 0.97
CA ALA A 376 -8.54 -19.85 0.58
C ALA A 376 -7.28 -18.98 0.77
N ILE A 377 -7.36 -17.67 0.49
CA ILE A 377 -6.26 -16.73 0.74
C ILE A 377 -6.05 -16.53 2.24
N THR A 378 -7.12 -16.39 3.01
CA THR A 378 -7.07 -16.27 4.48
C THR A 378 -6.40 -17.49 5.10
N ARG A 379 -6.85 -18.71 4.78
CA ARG A 379 -6.23 -19.95 5.30
C ARG A 379 -4.77 -20.07 4.88
N SER A 380 -4.47 -19.86 3.59
CA SER A 380 -3.09 -19.89 3.11
C SER A 380 -2.19 -18.88 3.82
N SER A 381 -2.72 -17.73 4.23
CA SER A 381 -1.95 -16.71 4.96
C SER A 381 -1.71 -17.15 6.41
N LEU A 382 -2.72 -17.70 7.09
CA LEU A 382 -2.56 -18.19 8.47
C LEU A 382 -1.66 -19.42 8.54
N ASP A 383 -1.79 -20.36 7.60
CA ASP A 383 -0.90 -21.53 7.47
C ASP A 383 0.57 -21.11 7.32
N LEU A 384 0.82 -20.08 6.51
CA LEU A 384 2.16 -19.51 6.32
C LEU A 384 2.73 -18.92 7.62
N ILE A 385 1.91 -18.21 8.39
CA ILE A 385 2.34 -17.62 9.67
C ILE A 385 2.56 -18.69 10.74
N HIS A 386 1.77 -19.76 10.74
CA HIS A 386 2.00 -20.90 11.62
C HIS A 386 3.35 -21.58 11.37
N GLU A 387 3.78 -21.66 10.11
CA GLU A 387 5.06 -22.27 9.73
C GLU A 387 6.26 -21.33 9.91
N SER A 388 6.09 -20.07 9.52
CA SER A 388 7.24 -19.19 9.23
C SER A 388 7.28 -17.91 10.07
N GLY A 389 6.34 -17.73 10.99
CA GLY A 389 6.31 -16.57 11.89
C GLY A 389 5.90 -15.28 11.17
N PHE A 390 6.37 -14.13 11.66
CA PHE A 390 5.86 -12.79 11.30
C PHE A 390 6.88 -11.95 10.54
N ALA A 391 7.38 -12.43 9.40
CA ALA A 391 8.27 -11.70 8.51
C ALA A 391 7.52 -10.69 7.60
N GLU A 392 8.28 -9.86 6.88
CA GLU A 392 7.79 -8.87 5.91
C GLU A 392 7.12 -9.56 4.70
N TYR A 393 7.77 -10.57 4.13
CA TYR A 393 7.30 -11.35 2.98
C TYR A 393 7.89 -12.77 2.97
N TYR A 394 7.37 -13.64 2.10
CA TYR A 394 7.69 -15.07 2.13
C TYR A 394 7.83 -15.69 0.74
N ASP A 395 8.70 -16.68 0.60
CA ASP A 395 8.78 -17.51 -0.60
C ASP A 395 7.45 -18.26 -0.82
N PRO A 396 6.76 -18.12 -1.97
CA PRO A 396 5.45 -18.73 -2.20
C PRO A 396 5.51 -20.26 -2.39
N ILE A 397 6.69 -20.82 -2.61
CA ILE A 397 6.92 -22.25 -2.84
C ILE A 397 7.27 -22.93 -1.52
N THR A 398 8.28 -22.40 -0.83
CA THR A 398 8.85 -23.03 0.37
C THR A 398 8.19 -22.55 1.66
N GLY A 399 7.69 -21.31 1.68
CA GLY A 399 7.24 -20.63 2.89
C GLY A 399 8.36 -19.89 3.64
N GLU A 400 9.60 -19.93 3.15
CA GLU A 400 10.75 -19.29 3.81
C GLU A 400 10.46 -17.81 4.12
N PRO A 401 10.62 -17.37 5.40
CA PRO A 401 10.46 -15.97 5.77
C PRO A 401 11.62 -15.12 5.25
N LEU A 402 11.30 -13.96 4.69
CA LEU A 402 12.24 -13.04 4.06
C LEU A 402 11.98 -11.59 4.50
N GLY A 403 12.99 -10.72 4.32
CA GLY A 403 12.91 -9.32 4.71
C GLY A 403 13.06 -9.12 6.23
N GLY A 404 12.39 -8.11 6.77
CA GLY A 404 12.38 -7.86 8.21
C GLY A 404 11.64 -8.93 9.02
N ASP A 405 12.16 -9.29 10.18
CA ASP A 405 11.44 -10.12 11.16
C ASP A 405 10.44 -9.28 11.96
N ARG A 406 9.52 -9.95 12.66
CA ARG A 406 8.54 -9.36 13.59
C ARG A 406 7.88 -8.09 13.02
N PHE A 407 7.32 -8.21 11.83
CA PHE A 407 6.83 -7.10 11.02
C PHE A 407 5.42 -6.64 11.43
N THR A 408 5.25 -5.33 11.56
CA THR A 408 4.04 -4.69 12.10
C THR A 408 2.80 -4.94 11.25
N TRP A 409 2.84 -4.72 9.94
CA TRP A 409 1.66 -5.03 9.11
C TRP A 409 1.32 -6.52 9.17
N THR A 410 2.31 -7.39 9.37
CA THR A 410 2.09 -8.85 9.29
C THR A 410 1.31 -9.25 10.52
N ALA A 411 1.73 -8.76 11.67
CA ALA A 411 0.99 -8.87 12.92
C ALA A 411 -0.43 -8.27 12.81
N ALA A 412 -0.58 -7.07 12.24
CA ALA A 412 -1.88 -6.45 12.06
C ALA A 412 -2.83 -7.28 11.17
N MET A 413 -2.32 -7.78 10.04
CA MET A 413 -3.12 -8.57 9.11
C MET A 413 -3.49 -9.93 9.67
N VAL A 414 -2.63 -10.57 10.48
CA VAL A 414 -2.98 -11.80 11.20
C VAL A 414 -4.21 -11.60 12.08
N LEU A 415 -4.27 -10.51 12.84
CA LEU A 415 -5.46 -10.21 13.67
C LEU A 415 -6.72 -10.03 12.83
N GLU A 416 -6.60 -9.41 11.66
CA GLU A 416 -7.70 -9.24 10.72
C GLU A 416 -8.13 -10.55 10.04
N PHE A 417 -7.19 -11.41 9.65
CA PHE A 417 -7.49 -12.75 9.10
C PHE A 417 -8.19 -13.64 10.12
N LEU A 418 -7.72 -13.65 11.37
CA LEU A 418 -8.39 -14.37 12.45
C LEU A 418 -9.82 -13.84 12.70
N ALA A 419 -10.07 -12.55 12.46
CA ALA A 419 -11.42 -12.00 12.53
C ALA A 419 -12.28 -12.38 11.32
N MET A 420 -11.68 -12.50 10.13
CA MET A 420 -12.38 -12.99 8.93
C MET A 420 -12.81 -14.46 9.06
N GLU A 421 -12.03 -15.32 9.72
CA GLU A 421 -12.42 -16.73 9.93
C GLU A 421 -13.59 -16.91 10.90
N ARG A 422 -13.83 -15.92 11.78
CA ARG A 422 -14.90 -15.94 12.79
C ARG A 422 -16.21 -15.33 12.29
N ALA A 423 -16.19 -14.61 11.17
CA ALA A 423 -17.34 -13.95 10.56
C ALA A 423 -18.07 -14.91 9.63
#